data_AF-A0A967X021-F1
#
_entry.id   AF-A0A967X021-F1
#
_cell.length_a   1.000
_cell.length_b   1.000
_cell.length_c   1.000
_cell.angle_alpha   90.00
_cell.angle_beta   90.00
_cell.angle_gamma   90.00
#
_symmetry.space_group_name_H-M   'P 1'
#
loop_
_entity.id
_entity.type
_entity.pdbx_description
1 polymer ?
#
loop_
_entity_poly.entity_id
_entity_poly.type
_entity_poly.pdbx_seq_one_letter_code
_entity_poly.pdbx_strand_id
1 'polypeptide(L)'
;MLAWRDQILPVVNLGVARESSSDEPATGSAVTAIAAYQRAPGEQLRHGALELSVMPKTVTVSDSMACALSDSSPALNELAIACFSYENLAVPVIDLARMFERVPGN
;
A
#
# COMPACT_ATOMS: atom_id res chain seq x y z
N MET A 1 6.51 13.34 -5.17
CA MET A 1 6.06 13.15 -6.57
C MET A 1 7.16 12.46 -7.34
N LEU A 2 6.82 11.69 -8.38
CA LEU A 2 7.78 10.94 -9.19
C LEU A 2 7.52 11.21 -10.67
N ALA A 3 8.56 11.60 -11.43
CA ALA A 3 8.47 11.65 -12.88
C ALA A 3 8.61 10.24 -13.45
N TRP A 4 7.60 9.76 -14.17
CA TRP A 4 7.62 8.44 -14.80
C TRP A 4 6.95 8.50 -16.17
N ARG A 5 7.71 8.16 -17.21
CA ARG A 5 7.34 8.42 -18.61
C ARG A 5 6.99 9.92 -18.76
N ASP A 6 5.92 10.24 -19.50
CA ASP A 6 5.44 11.60 -19.71
C ASP A 6 4.43 12.06 -18.65
N GLN A 7 4.48 11.50 -17.43
CA GLN A 7 3.53 11.79 -16.34
C GLN A 7 4.24 12.05 -15.02
N ILE A 8 3.63 12.89 -14.18
CA ILE A 8 4.04 13.07 -12.78
C ILE A 8 3.07 12.28 -11.90
N LEU A 9 3.59 11.33 -11.13
CA LEU A 9 2.79 10.46 -10.28
C LEU A 9 2.73 10.99 -8.83
N PRO A 10 1.57 10.90 -8.16
CA PRO A 10 1.51 11.03 -6.72
C PRO A 10 2.33 9.92 -6.07
N VAL A 11 3.04 10.24 -4.99
CA VAL A 11 3.86 9.29 -4.23
C VAL A 11 3.29 9.16 -2.84
N VAL A 12 3.01 7.93 -2.41
CA VAL A 12 2.62 7.59 -1.05
C VAL A 12 3.73 6.78 -0.41
N ASN A 13 4.13 7.16 0.80
CA ASN A 13 5.08 6.40 1.58
C ASN A 13 4.32 5.47 2.54
N LEU A 14 4.39 4.16 2.28
CA LEU A 14 3.84 3.13 3.18
C LEU A 14 4.89 2.60 4.16
N GLY A 15 6.13 3.11 4.07
CA GLY A 15 7.28 2.69 4.83
C GLY A 15 7.35 3.19 6.27
N VAL A 16 6.28 3.75 6.85
CA VAL A 16 6.36 4.38 8.18
C VAL A 16 5.25 3.93 9.13
N ALA A 17 5.55 2.86 9.86
CA ALA A 17 5.32 2.76 11.31
C ALA A 17 6.12 1.55 11.85
N ARG A 18 7.46 1.62 11.83
CA ARG A 18 8.24 0.85 12.80
C ARG A 18 8.13 1.60 14.11
N GLU A 19 7.28 1.13 15.02
CA GLU A 19 7.44 1.50 16.43
C GLU A 19 8.89 1.18 16.82
N SER A 20 9.60 2.23 17.17
CA SER A 20 11.04 2.25 17.39
C SER A 20 11.40 1.40 18.61
N SER A 21 12.20 0.35 18.40
CA SER A 21 13.08 -0.24 19.43
C SER A 21 14.31 -0.93 18.82
N SER A 22 14.81 -0.49 17.67
CA SER A 22 16.14 -0.89 17.19
C SER A 22 16.66 0.14 16.18
N ASP A 23 17.72 0.84 16.56
CA ASP A 23 18.52 1.83 15.83
C ASP A 23 19.27 1.25 14.61
N GLU A 24 18.78 0.14 14.04
CA GLU A 24 19.39 -0.46 12.87
C GLU A 24 18.80 0.16 11.60
N PRO A 25 19.62 0.81 10.75
CA PRO A 25 19.15 1.29 9.46
C PRO A 25 18.54 0.11 8.71
N ALA A 26 17.33 0.29 8.17
CA ALA A 26 16.70 -0.74 7.36
C ALA A 26 17.60 -1.03 6.15
N THR A 27 18.36 -2.12 6.20
CA THR A 27 19.29 -2.58 5.15
C THR A 27 18.56 -3.12 3.90
N GLY A 28 17.29 -2.76 3.72
CA GLY A 28 16.52 -3.03 2.52
C GLY A 28 16.63 -1.84 1.58
N SER A 29 17.01 -2.08 0.33
CA SER A 29 16.93 -1.04 -0.70
C SER A 29 15.47 -0.58 -0.79
N ALA A 30 15.23 0.71 -0.52
CA ALA A 30 13.92 1.31 -0.75
C ALA A 30 13.51 1.06 -2.20
N VAL A 31 12.34 0.46 -2.41
CA VAL A 31 11.79 0.20 -3.74
C VAL A 31 10.60 1.12 -3.95
N THR A 32 10.55 1.76 -5.11
CA THR A 32 9.36 2.48 -5.54
C THR A 32 8.55 1.60 -6.47
N ALA A 33 7.39 1.11 -6.00
CA ALA A 33 6.46 0.36 -6.81
C ALA A 33 5.52 1.32 -7.56
N ILE A 34 5.26 1.04 -8.83
CA ILE A 34 4.27 1.78 -9.63
C ILE A 34 3.02 0.93 -9.71
N ALA A 35 1.91 1.46 -9.19
CA ALA A 35 0.63 0.78 -9.16
C ALA A 35 -0.34 1.40 -10.16
N ALA A 36 -1.05 0.56 -10.89
CA ALA A 36 -2.15 0.97 -11.75
C ALA A 36 -3.48 0.74 -11.02
N TYR A 37 -4.40 1.69 -11.12
CA TYR A 37 -5.71 1.63 -10.44
C TYR A 37 -6.80 2.32 -11.25
N GLN A 38 -8.06 2.03 -10.94
CA GLN A 38 -9.25 2.70 -11.45
C GLN A 38 -10.08 3.19 -10.28
N ARG A 39 -10.81 4.31 -10.42
CA ARG A 39 -11.73 4.78 -9.37
C ARG A 39 -13.00 3.94 -9.32
N ALA A 40 -13.44 3.50 -10.50
CA ALA A 40 -14.54 2.56 -10.67
C ALA A 40 -14.21 1.57 -11.81
N PRO A 41 -14.78 0.37 -11.79
CA PRO A 41 -14.58 -0.61 -12.86
C PRO A 41 -14.92 -0.02 -14.24
N GLY A 42 -13.97 -0.11 -15.17
CA GLY A 42 -14.14 0.38 -16.54
C GLY A 42 -13.72 1.83 -16.78
N GLU A 43 -13.35 2.60 -15.74
CA GLU A 43 -12.76 3.92 -15.93
C GLU A 43 -11.33 3.86 -16.50
N GLN A 44 -10.80 5.00 -16.93
CA GLN A 44 -9.42 5.09 -17.37
C GLN A 44 -8.43 4.70 -16.26
N LEU A 45 -7.46 3.85 -16.59
CA LEU A 45 -6.36 3.49 -15.68
C LEU A 45 -5.55 4.73 -15.30
N ARG A 46 -5.32 4.87 -14.01
CA ARG A 46 -4.47 5.86 -13.37
C ARG A 46 -3.25 5.19 -12.77
N HIS A 47 -2.21 5.96 -12.51
CA HIS A 47 -0.97 5.46 -11.92
C HIS A 47 -0.61 6.25 -10.66
N GLY A 48 -0.06 5.55 -9.69
CA GLY A 48 0.52 6.13 -8.49
C GLY A 48 1.78 5.37 -8.08
N ALA A 49 2.62 6.01 -7.27
CA ALA A 49 3.88 5.44 -6.80
C ALA A 49 3.82 5.17 -5.29
N LEU A 50 4.31 4.00 -4.89
CA LEU A 50 4.42 3.57 -3.50
C LEU A 50 5.89 3.43 -3.12
N GLU A 51 6.32 4.15 -2.09
CA GLU A 51 7.62 3.91 -1.48
C GLU A 51 7.52 2.78 -0.45
N LEU A 52 8.33 1.74 -0.66
CA LEU A 52 8.37 0.53 0.15
C LEU A 52 9.78 0.35 0.73
N SER A 53 9.85 -0.08 1.98
CA SER A 53 11.12 -0.38 2.66
C SER A 53 11.80 -1.65 2.16
N VAL A 54 11.05 -2.52 1.48
CA VAL A 54 11.51 -3.80 0.92
C VAL A 54 10.74 -4.15 -0.35
N MET A 55 11.29 -5.03 -1.18
CA MET A 55 10.58 -5.58 -2.34
C MET A 55 9.32 -6.34 -1.90
N PRO A 56 8.13 -6.04 -2.46
CA PRO A 56 6.91 -6.75 -2.13
C PRO A 56 6.96 -8.21 -2.61
N LYS A 57 6.22 -9.08 -1.92
CA LYS A 57 6.07 -10.49 -2.28
C LYS A 57 4.67 -10.75 -2.83
N THR A 58 4.57 -11.63 -3.82
CA THR A 58 3.27 -12.16 -4.26
C THR A 58 2.80 -13.22 -3.29
N VAL A 59 1.56 -13.09 -2.80
CA VAL A 59 0.90 -14.06 -1.94
C VAL A 59 -0.41 -14.48 -2.59
N THR A 60 -0.65 -15.79 -2.68
CA THR A 60 -1.94 -16.34 -3.10
C THR A 60 -2.86 -16.45 -1.89
N VAL A 61 -4.07 -15.92 -2.00
CA VAL A 61 -5.05 -15.87 -0.91
C VAL A 61 -6.37 -16.52 -1.31
N SER A 62 -7.12 -16.98 -0.31
CA SER A 62 -8.48 -17.54 -0.47
C SER A 62 -9.40 -17.04 0.64
N ASP A 63 -10.71 -17.20 0.46
CA ASP A 63 -11.72 -16.74 1.43
C ASP A 63 -11.56 -17.37 2.82
N SER A 64 -11.00 -18.58 2.91
CA SER A 64 -10.68 -19.24 4.18
C SER A 64 -9.61 -18.52 5.00
N MET A 65 -8.86 -17.59 4.40
CA MET A 65 -7.86 -16.77 5.09
C MET A 65 -8.45 -15.46 5.60
N ALA A 66 -9.73 -15.15 5.34
CA ALA A 66 -10.34 -13.90 5.75
C ALA A 66 -10.23 -13.66 7.26
N CYS A 67 -9.93 -12.43 7.65
CA CYS A 67 -9.82 -11.99 9.04
C CYS A 67 -10.59 -10.69 9.31
N ALA A 68 -10.72 -10.33 10.58
CA ALA A 68 -11.01 -8.96 10.97
C ALA A 68 -9.74 -8.11 10.88
N LEU A 69 -9.88 -6.84 10.50
CA LEU A 69 -8.79 -5.87 10.58
C LEU A 69 -8.33 -5.72 12.03
N SER A 70 -7.03 -5.50 12.22
CA SER A 70 -6.47 -5.22 13.55
C SER A 70 -6.56 -3.73 13.88
N ASP A 71 -6.85 -3.38 15.13
CA ASP A 71 -6.91 -1.98 15.58
C ASP A 71 -5.55 -1.27 15.66
N SER A 72 -4.46 -1.98 15.36
CA SER A 72 -3.08 -1.47 15.43
C SER A 72 -2.75 -0.39 14.39
N SER A 73 -3.54 -0.23 13.32
CA SER A 73 -3.31 0.82 12.33
C SER A 73 -4.62 1.45 11.80
N PRO A 74 -5.21 2.42 12.55
CA PRO A 74 -6.45 3.07 12.14
C PRO A 74 -6.38 3.71 10.75
N ALA A 75 -5.26 4.35 10.42
CA ALA A 75 -5.08 5.01 9.13
C ALA A 75 -5.08 4.03 7.95
N LEU A 76 -4.48 2.85 8.09
CA LEU A 76 -4.53 1.80 7.07
C LEU A 76 -5.92 1.15 7.02
N ASN A 77 -6.58 0.98 8.16
CA ASN A 77 -7.92 0.40 8.24
C ASN A 77 -8.96 1.24 7.48
N GLU A 78 -8.83 2.56 7.48
CA GLU A 78 -9.72 3.43 6.67
C GLU A 78 -9.59 3.22 5.15
N LEU A 79 -8.43 2.71 4.71
CA LEU A 79 -8.14 2.43 3.31
C LEU A 79 -8.40 0.95 2.95
N ALA A 80 -8.60 0.09 3.95
CA ALA A 80 -8.78 -1.34 3.75
C ALA A 80 -10.19 -1.67 3.25
N ILE A 81 -10.27 -2.60 2.29
CA ILE A 81 -11.53 -3.18 1.78
C ILE A 81 -11.75 -4.62 2.24
N ALA A 82 -10.69 -5.29 2.69
CA ALA A 82 -10.72 -6.63 3.24
C ALA A 82 -9.47 -6.89 4.10
N CYS A 83 -9.40 -8.04 4.74
CA CYS A 83 -8.25 -8.53 5.52
C CYS A 83 -8.05 -10.01 5.22
N PHE A 84 -6.80 -10.45 5.12
CA PHE A 84 -6.44 -11.87 5.15
C PHE A 84 -5.33 -12.15 6.17
N SER A 85 -5.39 -13.32 6.80
CA SER A 85 -4.38 -13.79 7.74
C SER A 85 -3.23 -14.44 6.99
N TYR A 86 -2.01 -13.97 7.21
CA TYR A 86 -0.80 -14.54 6.63
C TYR A 86 0.29 -14.60 7.68
N GLU A 87 0.86 -15.78 7.92
CA GLU A 87 1.85 -16.02 8.98
C GLU A 87 1.37 -15.52 10.37
N ASN A 88 0.07 -15.69 10.67
CA ASN A 88 -0.62 -15.19 11.87
C ASN A 88 -0.68 -13.67 12.02
N LEU A 89 -0.41 -12.92 10.93
CA LEU A 89 -0.58 -11.47 10.88
C LEU A 89 -1.85 -11.12 10.11
N ALA A 90 -2.61 -10.16 10.63
CA ALA A 90 -3.72 -9.55 9.90
C ALA A 90 -3.16 -8.60 8.83
N VAL A 91 -3.29 -8.98 7.56
CA VAL A 91 -2.80 -8.19 6.42
C VAL A 91 -3.97 -7.50 5.74
N PRO A 92 -4.04 -6.16 5.75
CA PRO A 92 -5.12 -5.43 5.09
C PRO A 92 -4.96 -5.46 3.56
N VAL A 93 -6.06 -5.64 2.85
CA VAL A 93 -6.15 -5.41 1.40
C VAL A 93 -6.56 -3.97 1.19
N ILE A 94 -5.66 -3.17 0.61
CA ILE A 94 -5.85 -1.73 0.50
C ILE A 94 -6.49 -1.32 -0.83
N ASP A 95 -7.46 -0.43 -0.77
CA ASP A 95 -8.03 0.25 -1.94
C ASP A 95 -7.08 1.37 -2.41
N LEU A 96 -6.44 1.14 -3.55
CA LEU A 96 -5.49 2.07 -4.15
C LEU A 96 -6.16 3.38 -4.63
N ALA A 97 -7.42 3.34 -5.05
CA ALA A 97 -8.13 4.55 -5.47
C ALA A 97 -8.31 5.48 -4.27
N ARG A 98 -8.80 4.95 -3.14
CA ARG A 98 -8.92 5.72 -1.87
C ARG A 98 -7.57 6.24 -1.41
N MET A 99 -6.52 5.43 -1.52
CA MET A 99 -5.18 5.83 -1.10
C MET A 99 -4.66 7.02 -1.90
N PHE A 100 -4.69 6.95 -3.23
CA PHE A 100 -4.12 7.99 -4.09
C PHE A 100 -5.01 9.23 -4.22
N GLU A 101 -6.31 9.13 -3.97
CA GLU A 101 -7.21 10.30 -3.98
C GLU A 101 -7.10 11.19 -2.74
N ARG A 102 -6.62 10.64 -1.62
CA ARG A 102 -6.29 11.44 -0.43
C ARG A 102 -5.02 12.26 -0.60
N VAL A 103 -4.19 11.92 -1.59
CA VAL A 103 -3.04 12.74 -1.95
C VAL A 103 -3.54 13.82 -2.90
N PRO A 104 -3.51 15.11 -2.52
CA PRO A 104 -3.90 16.17 -3.45
C PRO A 104 -3.01 16.11 -4.69
N GLY A 105 -3.63 15.83 -5.83
CA GLY A 105 -3.07 16.08 -7.15
C GLY A 105 -3.29 17.55 -7.49
N ASN A 106 -2.24 18.24 -7.90
CA ASN A 106 -2.35 19.60 -8.43
C ASN A 106 -2.99 19.56 -9.83
#